data_AF-A0A7R9Q3V0-F1
#
_entry.id   AF-A0A7R9Q3V0-F1
#
_cell.length_a   1.000
_cell.length_b   1.000
_cell.length_c   1.000
_cell.angle_alpha   90.00
_cell.angle_beta   90.00
_cell.angle_gamma   90.00
#
_symmetry.space_group_name_H-M   'P 1'
#
loop_
_entity.id
_entity.type
_entity.pdbx_description
1 polymer ?
#
loop_
_entity_poly.entity_id
_entity_poly.type
_entity_poly.pdbx_seq_one_letter_code
_entity_poly.pdbx_strand_id
1 'polypeptide(L)'
;MGNTELAFQDLNNAINLSDGKGLVARQAYCQRGLIQLLNNKQTEGIEDMEISAKMGNEFAKALVVQMNPYAALCNQMLRDMIDKCRKGDQ
;
A
#
# COMPACT_ATOMS: atom_id res chain seq x y z
N MET A 1 -1.49 4.58 24.38
CA MET A 1 -0.99 5.07 23.08
C MET A 1 0.08 4.11 22.63
N GLY A 2 -0.10 3.48 21.46
CA GLY A 2 0.74 2.37 21.02
C GLY A 2 2.16 2.80 20.73
N ASN A 3 3.15 1.97 21.09
CA ASN A 3 4.56 2.18 20.81
C ASN A 3 4.84 1.97 19.31
N THR A 4 4.42 2.93 18.48
CA THR A 4 4.64 2.92 17.02
C THR A 4 6.12 2.78 16.66
N GLU A 5 7.00 3.29 17.53
CA GLU A 5 8.44 3.29 17.32
C GLU A 5 9.08 1.91 17.57
N LEU A 6 8.64 1.17 18.59
CA LEU A 6 9.04 -0.22 18.79
C LEU A 6 8.51 -1.11 17.66
N ALA A 7 7.26 -0.92 17.27
CA ALA A 7 6.68 -1.65 16.14
C ALA A 7 7.48 -1.41 14.85
N PHE A 8 7.93 -0.17 14.62
CA PHE A 8 8.77 0.15 13.47
C PHE A 8 10.14 -0.55 13.52
N GLN A 9 10.76 -0.62 14.71
CA GLN A 9 12.02 -1.36 14.90
C GLN A 9 11.84 -2.87 14.67
N ASP A 10 10.77 -3.47 15.20
CA ASP A 10 10.46 -4.88 15.00
C ASP A 10 10.26 -5.21 13.52
N LEU A 11 9.59 -4.33 12.77
CA LEU A 11 9.41 -4.48 11.32
C LEU A 11 10.72 -4.38 10.55
N ASN A 12 11.61 -3.46 10.93
CA ASN A 12 12.95 -3.38 10.34
C ASN A 12 13.76 -4.65 10.61
N ASN A 13 13.72 -5.15 11.85
CA ASN A 13 14.38 -6.39 12.22
C ASN A 13 13.82 -7.58 11.43
N ALA A 14 12.50 -7.67 11.26
CA ALA A 14 11.87 -8.72 10.46
C ALA A 14 12.32 -8.70 8.99
N ILE A 15 12.45 -7.50 8.40
CA ILE A 15 12.98 -7.33 7.03
C ILE A 15 14.44 -7.78 6.96
N ASN A 16 15.27 -7.35 7.91
CA ASN A 16 16.69 -7.70 7.94
C ASN A 16 16.90 -9.21 8.13
N LEU A 17 16.19 -9.84 9.07
CA LEU A 17 16.28 -11.28 9.36
C LEU A 17 15.78 -12.16 8.20
N SER A 18 14.97 -11.61 7.31
CA SER A 18 14.46 -12.31 6.13
C SER A 18 15.19 -11.94 4.84
N ASP A 19 16.29 -11.18 4.93
CA ASP A 19 17.04 -10.64 3.78
C ASP A 19 16.13 -9.91 2.76
N GLY A 20 15.06 -9.27 3.23
CA GLY A 20 14.07 -8.61 2.38
C GLY A 20 13.25 -9.56 1.50
N LYS A 21 13.23 -10.88 1.81
CA LYS A 21 12.60 -11.91 0.99
C LYS A 21 11.53 -12.70 1.74
N GLY A 22 10.66 -13.36 0.96
CA GLY A 22 9.64 -14.25 1.48
C GLY A 22 8.45 -13.57 2.14
N LEU A 23 7.62 -14.38 2.80
CA LEU A 23 6.34 -13.94 3.37
C LEU A 23 6.50 -12.92 4.49
N VAL A 24 7.54 -13.07 5.31
CA VAL A 24 7.81 -12.20 6.46
C VAL A 24 8.18 -10.80 5.98
N ALA A 25 9.18 -10.66 5.09
CA ALA A 25 9.54 -9.36 4.51
C ALA A 25 8.35 -8.72 3.81
N ARG A 26 7.58 -9.46 3.00
CA ARG A 26 6.39 -8.94 2.31
C ARG A 26 5.40 -8.29 3.27
N GLN A 27 5.09 -8.96 4.39
CA GLN A 27 4.18 -8.42 5.39
C GLN A 27 4.80 -7.26 6.15
N ALA A 28 6.10 -7.35 6.47
CA ALA A 28 6.82 -6.32 7.19
C ALA A 28 6.90 -5.01 6.39
N TYR A 29 7.24 -5.07 5.10
CA TYR A 29 7.19 -3.92 4.19
C TYR A 29 5.78 -3.31 4.14
N CYS A 30 4.73 -4.14 4.04
CA CYS A 30 3.36 -3.65 4.03
C CYS A 30 2.99 -2.86 5.30
N GLN A 31 3.33 -3.41 6.46
CA GLN A 31 3.00 -2.80 7.76
C GLN A 31 3.85 -1.55 7.99
N ARG A 32 5.14 -1.59 7.63
CA ARG A 32 6.06 -0.47 7.74
C ARG A 32 5.63 0.69 6.85
N GLY A 33 5.21 0.40 5.62
CA GLY A 33 4.65 1.40 4.71
C GLY A 33 3.40 2.08 5.27
N LEU A 34 2.45 1.33 5.85
CA LEU A 34 1.27 1.91 6.49
C LEU A 34 1.61 2.85 7.65
N ILE A 35 2.56 2.47 8.51
CA ILE A 35 3.01 3.32 9.62
C ILE A 35 3.62 4.62 9.09
N GLN A 36 4.40 4.56 8.00
CA GLN A 36 4.99 5.75 7.39
C GLN A 36 3.92 6.66 6.78
N LEU A 37 2.94 6.10 6.07
CA LEU A 37 1.81 6.85 5.53
C LEU A 37 1.00 7.57 6.63
N LEU A 38 0.75 6.89 7.76
CA LEU A 38 0.08 7.48 8.93
C LEU A 38 0.91 8.59 9.60
N ASN A 39 2.23 8.53 9.48
CA ASN A 39 3.17 9.54 9.98
C ASN A 39 3.48 10.65 8.95
N ASN A 40 2.67 10.79 7.89
CA ASN A 40 2.86 11.75 6.80
C ASN A 40 4.18 11.58 6.00
N LYS A 41 4.81 10.40 6.08
CA LYS A 41 5.98 10.02 5.29
C LYS A 41 5.53 9.28 4.02
N GLN A 42 4.92 10.04 3.11
CA GLN A 42 4.27 9.51 1.90
C GLN A 42 5.26 8.78 1.00
N THR A 43 6.41 9.38 0.72
CA THR A 43 7.40 8.82 -0.21
C THR A 43 7.90 7.47 0.27
N GLU A 44 8.39 7.40 1.51
CA GLU A 44 8.90 6.17 2.10
C GLU A 44 7.79 5.12 2.20
N GLY A 45 6.57 5.56 2.57
CA GLY A 45 5.43 4.67 2.72
C GLY A 45 5.00 4.03 1.39
N ILE A 46 5.06 4.80 0.29
CA ILE A 46 4.80 4.30 -1.06
C ILE A 46 5.90 3.34 -1.50
N GLU A 47 7.17 3.65 -1.27
CA GLU A 47 8.30 2.76 -1.61
C GLU A 47 8.15 1.39 -0.94
N ASP A 48 7.85 1.36 0.36
CA ASP A 48 7.60 0.12 1.10
C ASP A 48 6.41 -0.67 0.54
N MET A 49 5.34 0.04 0.15
CA MET A 49 4.17 -0.58 -0.46
C MET A 49 4.45 -1.13 -1.85
N GLU A 50 5.28 -0.47 -2.65
CA GLU A 50 5.73 -1.00 -3.94
C GLU A 50 6.55 -2.28 -3.80
N ILE A 51 7.46 -2.33 -2.82
CA ILE A 51 8.25 -3.54 -2.54
C ILE A 51 7.31 -4.68 -2.15
N SER A 52 6.40 -4.44 -1.21
CA SER A 52 5.38 -5.41 -0.78
C SER A 52 4.49 -5.88 -1.94
N ALA A 53 4.07 -4.96 -2.81
CA ALA A 53 3.26 -5.24 -4.00
C ALA A 53 4.00 -6.15 -5.01
N LYS A 54 5.28 -5.87 -5.27
CA LYS A 54 6.16 -6.69 -6.13
C LYS A 54 6.33 -8.11 -5.58
N MET A 55 6.26 -8.28 -4.27
CA MET A 55 6.28 -9.58 -3.59
C MET A 55 4.91 -10.29 -3.58
N GLY A 56 3.89 -9.75 -4.24
CA GLY A 56 2.56 -10.36 -4.35
C GLY A 56 1.62 -10.05 -3.19
N ASN A 57 1.76 -8.90 -2.52
CA ASN A 57 0.78 -8.43 -1.55
C ASN A 57 -0.35 -7.67 -2.27
N GLU A 58 -1.56 -8.25 -2.30
CA GLU A 58 -2.72 -7.68 -3.01
C GLU A 58 -3.20 -6.37 -2.38
N PHE A 59 -3.12 -6.23 -1.06
CA PHE A 59 -3.46 -4.99 -0.38
C PHE A 59 -2.49 -3.87 -0.77
N ALA A 60 -1.19 -4.17 -0.78
CA ALA A 60 -0.18 -3.19 -1.19
C ALA A 60 -0.33 -2.77 -2.66
N LYS A 61 -0.63 -3.72 -3.55
CA LYS A 61 -0.95 -3.40 -4.96
C LYS A 61 -2.14 -2.44 -5.06
N ALA A 62 -3.23 -2.72 -4.36
CA ALA A 62 -4.42 -1.87 -4.38
C ALA A 62 -4.11 -0.47 -3.85
N LEU A 63 -3.32 -0.36 -2.77
CA LEU A 63 -2.98 0.94 -2.20
C LEU A 63 -2.06 1.76 -3.12
N VAL A 64 -1.03 1.15 -3.72
CA VAL A 64 -0.14 1.83 -4.68
C VAL A 64 -0.94 2.37 -5.87
N VAL A 65 -1.89 1.60 -6.40
CA VAL A 65 -2.79 2.04 -7.47
C VAL A 65 -3.66 3.22 -7.00
N GLN A 66 -4.21 3.19 -5.78
CA GLN A 66 -5.00 4.31 -5.25
C GLN A 66 -4.16 5.58 -5.03
N MET A 67 -2.90 5.43 -4.63
CA MET A 67 -1.99 6.55 -4.38
C MET A 67 -1.37 7.10 -5.66
N ASN A 68 -1.45 6.38 -6.79
CA ASN A 68 -1.00 6.90 -8.07
C ASN A 68 -2.01 7.93 -8.61
N PRO A 69 -1.62 9.20 -8.80
CA PRO A 69 -2.51 10.27 -9.25
C PRO A 69 -3.17 9.98 -10.61
N TYR A 70 -2.51 9.19 -11.48
CA TYR A 70 -3.09 8.77 -12.76
C TYR A 70 -4.12 7.65 -12.61
N ALA A 71 -3.88 6.68 -11.73
CA ALA A 71 -4.82 5.59 -11.53
C ALA A 71 -6.04 6.01 -10.68
N ALA A 72 -5.88 6.97 -9.75
CA ALA A 72 -7.02 7.61 -9.09
C ALA A 72 -7.97 8.27 -10.11
N LEU A 73 -7.41 8.96 -11.10
CA LEU A 73 -8.18 9.57 -12.19
C LEU A 73 -8.84 8.51 -13.09
N CYS A 74 -8.12 7.46 -13.50
CA CYS A 74 -8.70 6.37 -14.30
C CYS A 74 -9.80 5.62 -13.54
N ASN A 75 -9.62 5.39 -12.24
CA ASN A 75 -10.62 4.74 -11.39
C ASN A 75 -11.87 5.61 -11.21
N GLN A 76 -11.71 6.94 -11.11
CA GLN A 76 -12.85 7.87 -11.12
C GLN A 76 -13.57 7.84 -12.48
N MET A 77 -12.84 7.96 -13.60
CA MET A 77 -13.44 7.91 -14.94
C MET A 77 -14.18 6.59 -15.21
N LEU A 78 -13.61 5.45 -14.82
CA LEU A 78 -14.24 4.13 -14.97
C LEU A 78 -15.51 4.02 -14.11
N ARG A 79 -15.48 4.48 -12.85
CA ARG A 79 -16.67 4.51 -11.99
C ARG A 79 -17.76 5.40 -12.58
N ASP A 80 -17.40 6.60 -13.03
CA ASP A 80 -18.35 7.53 -13.65
C ASP A 80 -18.99 6.95 -14.91
N MET A 81 -18.23 6.20 -15.71
CA MET A 81 -18.74 5.56 -16.92
C MET A 81 -19.67 4.38 -16.61
N ILE A 82 -19.35 3.56 -15.60
CA ILE A 82 -20.21 2.47 -15.11
C ILE A 82 -21.50 3.02 -14.50
N ASP A 83 -21.42 4.10 -13.72
CA ASP A 83 -22.60 4.75 -13.12
C ASP A 83 -23.49 5.39 -14.17
N LYS A 84 -22.91 5.96 -15.24
CA LYS A 84 -23.66 6.45 -16.40
C LYS A 84 -24.35 5.31 -17.15
N CYS A 85 -23.70 4.16 -17.35
CA CYS A 85 -24.35 2.99 -17.93
C CYS A 85 -25.50 2.48 -17.05
N ARG A 86 -25.32 2.36 -15.74
CA ARG A 86 -26.39 1.93 -14.82
C ARG A 86 -27.58 2.88 -14.76
N LYS A 87 -27.34 4.19 -14.88
CA LYS A 87 -28.41 5.20 -14.91
C LYS A 87 -29.07 5.35 -16.29
N GLY A 88 -28.43 4.84 -17.35
CA GLY A 88 -28.96 4.83 -18.72
C GLY A 88 -29.90 3.67 -19.04
N ASP A 89 -30.02 2.68 -18.14
CA ASP A 89 -30.97 1.57 -18.21
C ASP A 89 -32.31 1.88 -17.47
N GLN A 90 -32.75 3.15 -17.45
CA GLN A 90 -34.09 3.56 -16.99
C GLN A 90 -34.82 4.40 -18.04
#